data_AF-A0A949YFY2-F1
#
_entry.id   AF-A0A949YFY2-F1
#
_cell.length_a   1.000
_cell.length_b   1.000
_cell.length_c   1.000
_cell.angle_alpha   90.00
_cell.angle_beta   90.00
_cell.angle_gamma   90.00
#
_symmetry.space_group_name_H-M   'P 1'
#
loop_
_entity.id
_entity.type
_entity.pdbx_description
1 polymer ?
#
loop_
_entity_poly.entity_id
_entity_poly.type
_entity_poly.pdbx_seq_one_letter_code
_entity_poly.pdbx_strand_id
1 'polypeptide(L)'
;MTLPEWKELKELAEQVKSAKTLVELAWSIGKAVVQAGYEKHQADRACSEYLERYEQRYAQVKILGMAEPVPLASIYTEVRVVPPNFLRGYRTPQELQELFLQKDRCLTGYDFSRDKPEPGLKVANDEKHRFLNVLGAPGAGKSTFLRYIGLMALQSYRLSTTAQMLRDPDALSYRFNVLPVLLELRTLRNASSDFVALIDEELQTNGFPANFGHAALRAGGLLVLLDGLDEVSTDKLDDTIQGIRKLVDQHPECRYIISCRTAFYKDYFTRFKDVLLTDFTDDQIQNLIENWFRSDRDRELNTATTLWDLLKDPKHQATRELARTPLLATFLCLVYNDRQKLPTNRAELYGDALRILLERWTASKRVHGEPVFPGLTIKRELLMLEEIAGPAYER
;
A
#
# COMPACT_ATOMS: atom_id res chain seq x y z
N MET A 1 -15.94 -29.50 10.72
CA MET A 1 -15.40 -29.87 9.40
C MET A 1 -13.92 -30.16 9.59
N THR A 2 -13.44 -31.31 9.11
CA THR A 2 -12.05 -31.77 9.25
C THR A 2 -11.22 -31.24 8.09
N LEU A 3 -10.01 -30.75 8.39
CA LEU A 3 -9.05 -30.32 7.38
C LEU A 3 -8.66 -31.51 6.46
N PRO A 4 -8.33 -31.28 5.17
CA PRO A 4 -8.03 -32.35 4.22
C PRO A 4 -6.85 -33.25 4.66
N GLU A 5 -6.88 -34.53 4.29
CA GLU A 5 -5.78 -35.47 4.54
C GLU A 5 -4.52 -35.10 3.73
N TRP A 6 -3.35 -35.59 4.16
CA TRP A 6 -2.05 -35.19 3.57
C TRP A 6 -1.92 -35.47 2.05
N LYS A 7 -2.60 -36.51 1.55
CA LYS A 7 -2.64 -36.84 0.12
C LYS A 7 -3.53 -35.87 -0.66
N GLU A 8 -4.66 -35.48 -0.09
CA GLU A 8 -5.60 -34.49 -0.66
C GLU A 8 -4.95 -33.10 -0.71
N LEU A 9 -4.09 -32.77 0.25
CA LEU A 9 -3.35 -31.50 0.27
C LEU A 9 -2.34 -31.37 -0.88
N LYS A 10 -1.65 -32.45 -1.26
CA LYS A 10 -0.72 -32.43 -2.41
C LYS A 10 -1.47 -32.24 -3.71
N GLU A 11 -2.58 -32.95 -3.88
CA GLU A 11 -3.42 -32.80 -5.06
C GLU A 11 -4.00 -31.38 -5.16
N LEU A 12 -4.50 -30.84 -4.04
CA LEU A 12 -4.99 -29.47 -3.97
C LEU A 12 -3.89 -28.44 -4.31
N ALA A 13 -2.67 -28.62 -3.80
CA ALA A 13 -1.56 -27.73 -4.10
C ALA A 13 -1.20 -27.72 -5.60
N GLU A 14 -1.23 -28.88 -6.27
CA GLU A 14 -1.03 -28.95 -7.72
C GLU A 14 -2.18 -28.30 -8.49
N GLN A 15 -3.43 -28.51 -8.06
CA GLN A 15 -4.58 -27.84 -8.65
C GLN A 15 -4.47 -26.32 -8.53
N VAL A 16 -4.13 -25.80 -7.34
CA VAL A 16 -3.93 -24.37 -7.09
C VAL A 16 -2.79 -23.80 -7.93
N LYS A 17 -1.65 -24.50 -8.03
CA LYS A 17 -0.53 -24.08 -8.90
C LYS A 17 -0.89 -24.04 -10.38
N SER A 18 -1.75 -24.96 -10.83
CA SER A 18 -2.17 -25.06 -12.23
C SER A 18 -3.38 -24.16 -12.58
N ALA A 19 -4.01 -23.52 -11.60
CA ALA A 19 -5.20 -22.70 -11.79
C ALA A 19 -4.89 -21.51 -12.72
N LYS A 20 -5.69 -21.36 -13.78
CA LYS A 20 -5.50 -20.28 -14.77
C LYS A 20 -6.26 -19.02 -14.42
N THR A 21 -7.21 -19.11 -13.50
CA THR A 21 -8.06 -18.00 -13.04
C THR A 21 -8.24 -18.04 -11.53
N LEU A 22 -8.60 -16.89 -10.93
CA LEU A 22 -8.97 -16.83 -9.52
C LEU A 22 -10.21 -17.68 -9.20
N VAL A 23 -11.16 -17.80 -10.13
CA VAL A 23 -12.35 -18.66 -9.95
C VAL A 23 -11.97 -20.13 -9.87
N GLU A 24 -11.05 -20.59 -10.73
CA GLU A 24 -10.55 -21.97 -10.68
C GLU A 24 -9.80 -22.25 -9.37
N LEU A 25 -8.95 -21.31 -8.94
CA LEU A 25 -8.25 -21.41 -7.66
C LEU A 25 -9.24 -21.50 -6.50
N ALA A 26 -10.22 -20.57 -6.44
CA ALA A 26 -11.21 -20.53 -5.38
C ALA A 26 -12.10 -21.77 -5.39
N TRP A 27 -12.48 -22.26 -6.57
CA TRP A 27 -13.27 -23.47 -6.71
C TRP A 27 -12.52 -24.71 -6.21
N SER A 28 -11.26 -24.90 -6.59
CA SER A 28 -10.42 -26.02 -6.11
C SER A 28 -10.29 -26.02 -4.59
N ILE A 29 -10.02 -24.87 -3.98
CA ILE A 29 -9.91 -24.73 -2.52
C ILE A 29 -11.26 -24.99 -1.85
N GLY A 30 -12.33 -24.35 -2.32
CA GLY A 30 -13.66 -24.50 -1.73
C GLY A 30 -14.20 -25.93 -1.82
N LYS A 31 -13.91 -26.65 -2.92
CA LYS A 31 -14.26 -28.07 -3.07
C LYS A 31 -13.56 -28.96 -2.04
N ALA A 32 -12.29 -28.68 -1.73
CA ALA A 32 -11.55 -29.40 -0.71
C ALA A 32 -12.06 -29.13 0.72
N VAL A 33 -12.66 -27.96 0.96
CA VAL A 33 -13.14 -27.53 2.28
C VAL A 33 -14.55 -28.01 2.55
N VAL A 34 -15.48 -27.79 1.63
CA VAL A 34 -16.92 -28.06 1.83
C VAL A 34 -17.28 -29.52 1.55
N GLN A 35 -16.34 -30.34 1.04
CA GLN A 35 -16.62 -31.65 0.43
C GLN A 35 -17.73 -31.53 -0.64
N ALA A 36 -18.20 -32.63 -1.24
CA ALA A 36 -19.06 -32.59 -2.44
C ALA A 36 -20.26 -31.62 -2.28
N GLY A 37 -20.22 -30.47 -2.97
CA GLY A 37 -21.24 -29.42 -2.85
C GLY A 37 -20.79 -28.00 -3.18
N TYR A 38 -19.48 -27.70 -3.21
CA TYR A 38 -18.99 -26.38 -3.66
C TYR A 38 -18.86 -26.31 -5.18
N GLU A 39 -19.74 -25.53 -5.80
CA GLU A 39 -19.81 -25.36 -7.25
C GLU A 39 -19.03 -24.14 -7.74
N LYS A 40 -18.63 -24.17 -9.01
CA LYS A 40 -17.86 -23.08 -9.64
C LYS A 40 -18.59 -21.73 -9.61
N HIS A 41 -19.92 -21.73 -9.68
CA HIS A 41 -20.72 -20.50 -9.59
C HIS A 41 -20.68 -19.85 -8.19
N GLN A 42 -20.47 -20.65 -7.13
CA GLN A 42 -20.29 -20.13 -5.77
C GLN A 42 -18.90 -19.51 -5.60
N ALA A 43 -17.87 -20.14 -6.19
CA ALA A 43 -16.52 -19.60 -6.25
C ALA A 43 -16.48 -18.26 -7.01
N ASP A 44 -17.16 -18.19 -8.15
CA ASP A 44 -17.28 -16.97 -8.95
C ASP A 44 -17.94 -15.84 -8.16
N ARG A 45 -19.08 -16.12 -7.52
CA ARG A 45 -19.77 -15.15 -6.66
C ARG A 45 -18.86 -14.65 -5.53
N ALA A 46 -18.18 -15.54 -4.81
CA ALA A 46 -17.27 -15.15 -3.74
C ALA A 46 -16.10 -14.29 -4.24
N CYS A 47 -15.52 -14.61 -5.40
CA CYS A 47 -14.47 -13.79 -6.01
C CYS A 47 -14.98 -12.39 -6.39
N SER A 48 -16.17 -12.30 -6.98
CA SER A 48 -16.81 -11.03 -7.34
C SER A 48 -17.07 -10.16 -6.11
N GLU A 49 -17.74 -10.73 -5.09
CA GLU A 49 -18.02 -10.04 -3.83
C GLU A 49 -16.73 -9.59 -3.14
N TYR A 50 -15.70 -10.44 -3.15
CA TYR A 50 -14.43 -10.08 -2.53
C TYR A 50 -13.72 -8.95 -3.26
N LEU A 51 -13.70 -8.97 -4.60
CA LEU A 51 -13.15 -7.87 -5.39
C LEU A 51 -13.87 -6.56 -5.10
N GLU A 52 -15.21 -6.56 -5.11
CA GLU A 52 -16.00 -5.35 -4.85
C GLU A 52 -15.69 -4.78 -3.46
N ARG A 53 -15.66 -5.62 -2.44
CA ARG A 53 -15.34 -5.20 -1.07
C ARG A 53 -13.89 -4.75 -0.91
N TYR A 54 -12.95 -5.44 -1.55
CA TYR A 54 -11.54 -5.02 -1.57
C TYR A 54 -11.42 -3.64 -2.22
N GLU A 55 -12.14 -3.39 -3.32
CA GLU A 55 -12.12 -2.10 -3.98
C GLU A 55 -12.69 -0.99 -3.12
N GLN A 56 -13.84 -1.23 -2.48
CA GLN A 56 -14.48 -0.28 -1.57
C GLN A 56 -13.60 0.04 -0.36
N ARG A 57 -12.94 -0.98 0.24
CA ARG A 57 -12.17 -0.84 1.48
C ARG A 57 -10.75 -0.31 1.25
N TYR A 58 -10.09 -0.77 0.20
CA TYR A 58 -8.64 -0.57 0.00
C TYR A 58 -8.27 0.13 -1.31
N ALA A 59 -9.13 0.08 -2.33
CA ALA A 59 -8.89 0.72 -3.62
C ALA A 59 -9.70 2.00 -3.83
N GLN A 60 -10.29 2.56 -2.78
CA GLN A 60 -10.81 3.92 -2.78
C GLN A 60 -9.86 4.81 -2.00
N VAL A 61 -9.34 5.85 -2.65
CA VAL A 61 -8.52 6.86 -1.99
C VAL A 61 -9.36 8.11 -1.87
N LYS A 62 -9.71 8.46 -0.64
CA LYS A 62 -10.19 9.80 -0.33
C LYS A 62 -9.03 10.58 0.27
N ILE A 63 -8.31 11.28 -0.60
CA ILE A 63 -7.29 12.19 -0.11
C ILE A 63 -8.05 13.33 0.59
N LEU A 64 -7.66 13.64 1.82
CA LEU A 64 -8.31 14.65 2.62
C LEU A 64 -8.39 15.94 1.78
N GLY A 65 -9.62 16.43 1.57
CA GLY A 65 -9.94 17.54 0.69
C GLY A 65 -10.64 17.17 -0.63
N MET A 66 -10.57 15.93 -1.10
CA MET A 66 -11.41 15.48 -2.22
C MET A 66 -12.89 15.44 -1.82
N ALA A 67 -13.78 15.90 -2.71
CA ALA A 67 -15.23 15.86 -2.49
C ALA A 67 -15.70 14.40 -2.38
N GLU A 68 -15.24 13.56 -3.30
CA GLU A 68 -15.56 12.13 -3.39
C GLU A 68 -14.27 11.29 -3.40
N PRO A 69 -14.32 10.05 -2.88
CA PRO A 69 -13.23 9.09 -3.07
C PRO A 69 -12.98 8.84 -4.56
N VAL A 70 -11.72 8.62 -4.92
CA VAL A 70 -11.32 8.24 -6.27
C VAL A 70 -10.73 6.83 -6.28
N PRO A 71 -10.91 6.06 -7.37
CA PRO A 71 -10.28 4.75 -7.47
C PRO A 71 -8.75 4.85 -7.38
N LEU A 72 -8.11 4.04 -6.54
CA LEU A 72 -6.67 4.01 -6.34
C LEU A 72 -5.92 3.87 -7.65
N ALA A 73 -6.31 2.91 -8.49
CA ALA A 73 -5.69 2.66 -9.79
C ALA A 73 -5.66 3.89 -10.72
N SER A 74 -6.56 4.84 -10.49
CA SER A 74 -6.71 6.03 -11.33
C SER A 74 -5.88 7.23 -10.89
N ILE A 75 -5.28 7.16 -9.70
CA ILE A 75 -4.32 8.16 -9.19
C ILE A 75 -2.97 7.56 -8.81
N TYR A 76 -2.86 6.23 -8.86
CA TYR A 76 -1.66 5.52 -8.49
C TYR A 76 -0.54 5.87 -9.47
N THR A 77 0.57 6.34 -8.90
CA THR A 77 1.82 6.52 -9.61
C THR A 77 2.74 5.37 -9.22
N GLU A 78 3.25 4.64 -10.21
CA GLU A 78 4.10 3.48 -9.99
C GLU A 78 5.29 3.85 -9.10
N VAL A 79 5.42 3.18 -7.95
CA VAL A 79 6.59 3.31 -7.09
C VAL A 79 7.76 2.52 -7.65
N ARG A 80 8.98 3.03 -7.44
CA ARG A 80 10.21 2.32 -7.79
C ARG A 80 10.90 1.82 -6.54
N VAL A 81 11.60 0.70 -6.69
CA VAL A 81 12.31 0.03 -5.60
C VAL A 81 13.76 -0.23 -5.96
N VAL A 82 14.60 -0.29 -4.93
CA VAL A 82 16.00 -0.68 -5.00
C VAL A 82 16.37 -1.62 -3.85
N PRO A 83 17.38 -2.49 -4.01
CA PRO A 83 17.93 -3.24 -2.87
C PRO A 83 18.43 -2.29 -1.77
N PRO A 84 18.16 -2.53 -0.48
CA PRO A 84 18.65 -1.68 0.61
C PRO A 84 20.12 -1.99 0.98
N ASN A 85 20.99 -2.14 -0.01
CA ASN A 85 22.39 -2.53 0.17
C ASN A 85 23.15 -1.58 1.12
N PHE A 86 22.78 -0.30 1.13
CA PHE A 86 23.38 0.71 2.00
C PHE A 86 22.91 0.64 3.46
N LEU A 87 21.72 0.06 3.74
CA LEU A 87 21.26 -0.14 5.12
C LEU A 87 22.06 -1.26 5.82
N ARG A 88 22.69 -2.14 5.04
CA ARG A 88 23.56 -3.21 5.55
C ARG A 88 24.99 -2.74 5.79
N GLY A 89 25.36 -1.57 5.26
CA GLY A 89 26.64 -0.93 5.57
C GLY A 89 26.50 -0.09 6.83
N TYR A 90 27.22 -0.45 7.89
CA TYR A 90 27.42 0.46 9.03
C TYR A 90 28.05 1.76 8.51
N ARG A 91 27.24 2.82 8.37
CA ARG A 91 27.70 4.16 8.03
C ARG A 91 27.61 5.02 9.28
N THR A 92 28.63 5.81 9.55
CA THR A 92 28.57 6.77 10.66
C THR A 92 27.59 7.91 10.32
N PRO A 93 27.02 8.62 11.31
CA PRO A 93 26.18 9.80 11.05
C PRO A 93 26.88 10.87 10.19
N GLN A 94 28.20 11.01 10.33
CA GLN A 94 29.03 11.92 9.53
C GLN A 94 29.12 11.48 8.06
N GLU A 95 29.33 10.19 7.81
CA GLU A 95 29.32 9.63 6.45
C GLU A 95 27.96 9.78 5.79
N LEU A 96 26.86 9.58 6.52
CA LEU A 96 25.51 9.80 6.02
C LEU A 96 25.26 11.28 5.68
N GLN A 97 25.76 12.20 6.50
CA GLN A 97 25.61 13.63 6.29
C GLN A 97 26.46 14.14 5.11
N GLU A 98 27.68 13.65 4.95
CA GLU A 98 28.51 13.95 3.77
C GLU A 98 27.89 13.42 2.48
N LEU A 99 27.32 12.22 2.51
CA LEU A 99 26.65 11.61 1.37
C LEU A 99 25.37 12.38 0.98
N PHE A 100 24.62 12.86 1.99
CA PHE A 100 23.46 13.73 1.80
C PHE A 100 23.86 15.07 1.16
N LEU A 101 24.96 15.68 1.62
CA LEU A 101 25.45 16.95 1.09
C LEU A 101 26.04 16.84 -0.32
N GLN A 102 26.68 15.71 -0.65
CA GLN A 102 27.27 15.46 -1.97
C GLN A 102 26.25 15.03 -3.04
N LYS A 103 25.12 14.45 -2.67
CA LYS A 103 24.09 13.93 -3.60
C LYS A 103 22.81 14.78 -3.60
N ASP A 104 22.95 16.10 -3.72
CA ASP A 104 21.81 17.04 -3.85
C ASP A 104 20.74 16.91 -2.75
N ARG A 105 21.16 16.71 -1.50
CA ARG A 105 20.23 16.67 -0.34
C ARG A 105 19.17 15.58 -0.46
N CYS A 106 19.54 14.45 -1.05
CA CYS A 106 18.75 13.22 -1.04
C CYS A 106 19.28 12.28 0.06
N LEU A 107 18.50 12.06 1.12
CA LEU A 107 18.88 11.19 2.26
C LEU A 107 18.94 9.71 1.90
N THR A 108 18.37 9.31 0.75
CA THR A 108 18.42 7.90 0.33
C THR A 108 19.77 7.51 -0.25
N GLY A 109 20.68 8.47 -0.49
CA GLY A 109 22.10 8.22 -0.71
C GLY A 109 22.44 7.19 -1.80
N TYR A 110 21.48 6.85 -2.65
CA TYR A 110 21.57 5.67 -3.46
C TYR A 110 22.46 5.94 -4.66
N ASP A 111 23.39 5.05 -4.96
CA ASP A 111 24.15 5.13 -6.19
C ASP A 111 23.32 4.48 -7.30
N PHE A 112 22.42 5.26 -7.91
CA PHE A 112 21.61 4.81 -9.04
C PHE A 112 22.44 4.38 -10.26
N SER A 113 23.76 4.64 -10.27
CA SER A 113 24.64 4.12 -11.31
C SER A 113 24.91 2.61 -11.18
N ARG A 114 24.83 2.06 -9.96
CA ARG A 114 25.06 0.64 -9.67
C ARG A 114 23.77 -0.18 -9.63
N ASP A 115 22.74 0.37 -9.00
CA ASP A 115 21.47 -0.32 -8.78
C ASP A 115 20.35 0.55 -9.36
N LYS A 116 19.86 0.15 -10.54
CA LYS A 116 18.81 0.91 -11.24
C LYS A 116 17.46 0.68 -10.56
N PRO A 117 16.70 1.73 -10.22
CA PRO A 117 15.37 1.56 -9.64
C PRO A 117 14.46 0.79 -10.58
N GLU A 118 13.83 -0.24 -10.05
CA GLU A 118 12.89 -1.08 -10.79
C GLU A 118 11.45 -0.77 -10.39
N PRO A 119 10.48 -0.94 -11.30
CA PRO A 119 9.06 -0.92 -10.95
C PRO A 119 8.72 -1.85 -9.77
N GLY A 120 8.01 -1.34 -8.77
CA GLY A 120 7.63 -2.13 -7.59
C GLY A 120 6.81 -3.38 -7.94
N LEU A 121 5.87 -3.27 -8.88
CA LEU A 121 5.06 -4.40 -9.35
C LEU A 121 5.92 -5.47 -10.04
N LYS A 122 6.94 -5.07 -10.82
CA LYS A 122 7.89 -5.99 -11.44
C LYS A 122 8.62 -6.82 -10.39
N VAL A 123 9.06 -6.20 -9.31
CA VAL A 123 9.75 -6.91 -8.21
C VAL A 123 8.78 -7.78 -7.40
N ALA A 124 7.53 -7.33 -7.21
CA ALA A 124 6.47 -8.16 -6.61
C ALA A 124 6.15 -9.41 -7.44
N ASN A 125 6.30 -9.31 -8.77
CA ASN A 125 6.11 -10.38 -9.75
C ASN A 125 7.34 -11.30 -9.93
N ASP A 126 8.41 -11.12 -9.15
CA ASP A 126 9.62 -11.96 -9.27
C ASP A 126 9.35 -13.40 -8.79
N GLU A 127 9.54 -14.38 -9.67
CA GLU A 127 9.34 -15.80 -9.37
C GLU A 127 10.36 -16.33 -8.35
N LYS A 128 11.56 -15.75 -8.31
CA LYS A 128 12.64 -16.19 -7.42
C LYS A 128 12.40 -15.78 -5.97
N HIS A 129 11.52 -14.81 -5.74
CA HIS A 129 11.26 -14.24 -4.41
C HIS A 129 9.77 -14.23 -4.10
N ARG A 130 9.35 -15.10 -3.18
CA ARG A 130 7.97 -15.13 -2.67
C ARG A 130 7.76 -14.23 -1.45
N PHE A 131 8.85 -13.82 -0.80
CA PHE A 131 8.83 -13.07 0.46
C PHE A 131 9.53 -11.73 0.25
N LEU A 132 8.78 -10.64 0.36
CA LEU A 132 9.27 -9.29 0.15
C LEU A 132 9.06 -8.43 1.39
N ASN A 133 10.10 -7.72 1.79
CA ASN A 133 10.03 -6.74 2.86
C ASN A 133 10.21 -5.34 2.27
N VAL A 134 9.13 -4.58 2.23
CA VAL A 134 9.03 -3.26 1.60
C VAL A 134 9.34 -2.20 2.64
N LEU A 135 10.54 -1.66 2.52
CA LEU A 135 11.06 -0.57 3.33
C LEU A 135 10.76 0.77 2.68
N GLY A 136 10.70 1.83 3.49
CA GLY A 136 10.58 3.19 2.98
C GLY A 136 10.41 4.21 4.10
N ALA A 137 10.74 5.46 3.80
CA ALA A 137 10.48 6.59 4.70
C ALA A 137 8.98 6.76 5.00
N PRO A 138 8.62 7.51 6.06
CA PRO A 138 7.24 7.95 6.25
C PRO A 138 6.70 8.67 5.01
N GLY A 139 5.49 8.35 4.58
CA GLY A 139 4.88 8.96 3.38
C GLY A 139 5.40 8.46 2.03
N ALA A 140 6.34 7.50 1.99
CA ALA A 140 6.88 6.90 0.77
C ALA A 140 5.88 6.04 -0.04
N GLY A 141 4.66 5.85 0.47
CA GLY A 141 3.60 5.10 -0.24
C GLY A 141 3.59 3.58 -0.01
N LYS A 142 4.21 3.08 1.07
CA LYS A 142 4.21 1.64 1.43
C LYS A 142 2.81 1.01 1.47
N SER A 143 1.92 1.56 2.29
CA SER A 143 0.53 1.08 2.40
C SER A 143 -0.20 1.15 1.06
N THR A 144 -0.02 2.26 0.32
CA THR A 144 -0.59 2.45 -1.02
C THR A 144 -0.09 1.38 -2.00
N PHE A 145 1.20 1.04 -1.94
CA PHE A 145 1.81 -0.02 -2.76
C PHE A 145 1.20 -1.38 -2.43
N LEU A 146 1.09 -1.76 -1.15
CA LEU A 146 0.46 -3.04 -0.76
C LEU A 146 -0.99 -3.14 -1.23
N ARG A 147 -1.79 -2.08 -1.02
CA ARG A 147 -3.19 -2.01 -1.51
C ARG A 147 -3.27 -2.13 -3.04
N TYR A 148 -2.35 -1.48 -3.75
CA TYR A 148 -2.27 -1.57 -5.20
C TYR A 148 -1.91 -2.98 -5.66
N ILE A 149 -0.92 -3.63 -5.04
CA ILE A 149 -0.55 -5.03 -5.37
C ILE A 149 -1.73 -5.99 -5.15
N GLY A 150 -2.46 -5.87 -4.04
CA GLY A 150 -3.66 -6.68 -3.83
C GLY A 150 -4.75 -6.42 -4.86
N LEU A 151 -4.96 -5.16 -5.25
CA LEU A 151 -5.86 -4.83 -6.35
C LEU A 151 -5.42 -5.48 -7.67
N MET A 152 -4.12 -5.42 -8.02
CA MET A 152 -3.60 -6.03 -9.25
C MET A 152 -3.72 -7.56 -9.24
N ALA A 153 -3.62 -8.20 -8.07
CA ALA A 153 -3.87 -9.63 -7.91
C ALA A 153 -5.33 -9.98 -8.19
N LEU A 154 -6.29 -9.17 -7.72
CA LEU A 154 -7.71 -9.38 -7.99
C LEU A 154 -8.15 -8.94 -9.39
N GLN A 155 -7.43 -8.03 -10.06
CA GLN A 155 -7.77 -7.60 -11.43
C GLN A 155 -7.68 -8.72 -12.46
N SER A 156 -6.90 -9.79 -12.19
CA SER A 156 -6.90 -11.01 -13.00
C SER A 156 -8.31 -11.63 -13.13
N TYR A 157 -9.16 -11.51 -12.10
CA TYR A 157 -10.57 -11.88 -12.15
C TYR A 157 -11.34 -11.03 -13.18
N ARG A 158 -11.19 -9.70 -13.16
CA ARG A 158 -11.85 -8.78 -14.11
C ARG A 158 -11.45 -9.02 -15.56
N LEU A 159 -10.17 -9.26 -15.81
CA LEU A 159 -9.66 -9.50 -17.17
C LEU A 159 -10.16 -10.83 -17.74
N SER A 160 -10.48 -11.82 -16.88
CA SER A 160 -11.08 -13.08 -17.30
C SER A 160 -12.57 -12.98 -17.64
N THR A 161 -13.27 -11.97 -17.11
CA THR A 161 -14.71 -11.74 -17.34
C THR A 161 -15.02 -10.71 -18.42
N THR A 162 -14.07 -9.80 -18.71
CA THR A 162 -14.29 -8.68 -19.64
C THR A 162 -13.10 -8.55 -20.58
N ALA A 163 -13.24 -9.07 -21.80
CA ALA A 163 -12.28 -8.84 -22.88
C ALA A 163 -12.35 -7.37 -23.34
N GLN A 164 -11.76 -6.43 -22.59
CA GLN A 164 -11.63 -5.04 -23.04
C GLN A 164 -10.26 -4.45 -22.68
N MET A 165 -9.47 -4.27 -23.75
CA MET A 165 -8.50 -3.21 -24.04
C MET A 165 -7.74 -2.59 -22.86
N LEU A 166 -6.56 -3.12 -22.61
CA LEU A 166 -5.43 -2.34 -22.09
C LEU A 166 -4.26 -2.44 -23.07
N ARG A 167 -3.59 -1.32 -23.31
CA ARG A 167 -2.28 -1.28 -23.96
C ARG A 167 -1.31 -1.97 -22.99
N ASP A 168 -0.84 -3.15 -23.39
CA ASP A 168 0.07 -4.03 -22.64
C ASP A 168 -0.51 -4.71 -21.36
N PRO A 169 -1.12 -5.91 -21.48
CA PRO A 169 -1.63 -6.67 -20.34
C PRO A 169 -0.55 -7.15 -19.34
N ASP A 170 0.73 -7.19 -19.75
CA ASP A 170 1.85 -7.57 -18.87
C ASP A 170 2.33 -6.42 -17.97
N ALA A 171 1.99 -5.17 -18.29
CA ALA A 171 2.50 -4.00 -17.60
C ALA A 171 1.74 -3.64 -16.30
N LEU A 172 0.51 -4.15 -16.12
CA LEU A 172 -0.40 -3.71 -15.05
C LEU A 172 -1.06 -4.85 -14.27
N SER A 173 -0.60 -6.09 -14.40
CA SER A 173 -1.19 -7.24 -13.71
C SER A 173 -0.20 -7.92 -12.76
N TYR A 174 -0.73 -8.49 -11.68
CA TYR A 174 0.04 -9.40 -10.84
C TYR A 174 0.04 -10.78 -11.50
N ARG A 175 1.23 -11.38 -11.67
CA ARG A 175 1.42 -12.56 -12.53
C ARG A 175 0.90 -13.87 -11.96
N PHE A 176 0.67 -13.92 -10.65
CA PHE A 176 0.26 -15.15 -9.97
C PHE A 176 -1.24 -15.12 -9.67
N ASN A 177 -1.93 -16.20 -10.02
CA ASN A 177 -3.30 -16.43 -9.55
C ASN A 177 -3.25 -16.82 -8.08
N VAL A 178 -3.36 -15.82 -7.21
CA VAL A 178 -3.42 -15.97 -5.75
C VAL A 178 -4.41 -14.96 -5.18
N LEU A 179 -5.12 -15.34 -4.13
CA LEU A 179 -6.02 -14.43 -3.44
C LEU A 179 -5.22 -13.53 -2.48
N PRO A 180 -5.25 -12.20 -2.64
CA PRO A 180 -4.59 -11.30 -1.71
C PRO A 180 -5.39 -11.21 -0.41
N VAL A 181 -4.71 -11.21 0.73
CA VAL A 181 -5.30 -10.92 2.04
C VAL A 181 -4.47 -9.82 2.69
N LEU A 182 -5.08 -8.65 2.91
CA LEU A 182 -4.41 -7.49 3.49
C LEU A 182 -4.77 -7.33 4.97
N LEU A 183 -3.76 -7.39 5.83
CA LEU A 183 -3.87 -7.19 7.26
C LEU A 183 -3.10 -5.92 7.66
N GLU A 184 -3.81 -4.91 8.15
CA GLU A 184 -3.18 -3.73 8.77
C GLU A 184 -2.75 -4.07 10.20
N LEU A 185 -1.44 -4.22 10.43
CA LEU A 185 -0.90 -4.73 11.70
C LEU A 185 -1.22 -3.82 12.89
N ARG A 186 -1.43 -2.52 12.66
CA ARG A 186 -1.90 -1.55 13.67
C ARG A 186 -3.25 -1.89 14.30
N THR A 187 -4.06 -2.73 13.64
CA THR A 187 -5.40 -3.11 14.10
C THR A 187 -5.39 -4.33 15.03
N LEU A 188 -4.24 -5.01 15.16
CA LEU A 188 -4.05 -6.22 16.00
C LEU A 188 -3.98 -5.91 17.51
N ARG A 189 -4.77 -4.94 17.97
CA ARG A 189 -4.76 -4.40 19.34
C ARG A 189 -5.16 -5.43 20.40
N ASN A 190 -5.92 -6.47 20.06
CA ASN A 190 -6.53 -7.38 21.05
C ASN A 190 -6.43 -8.88 20.75
N ALA A 191 -5.99 -9.31 19.56
CA ALA A 191 -5.96 -10.73 19.23
C ALA A 191 -4.57 -11.33 19.50
N SER A 192 -4.54 -12.46 20.21
CA SER A 192 -3.42 -13.41 20.18
C SER A 192 -3.03 -13.66 18.73
N SER A 193 -1.73 -13.65 18.43
CA SER A 193 -1.09 -13.64 17.10
C SER A 193 -1.34 -14.87 16.21
N ASP A 194 -2.58 -15.33 16.10
CA ASP A 194 -3.00 -16.37 15.18
C ASP A 194 -3.37 -15.74 13.83
N PHE A 195 -2.33 -15.51 13.03
CA PHE A 195 -2.49 -15.01 11.66
C PHE A 195 -3.33 -15.93 10.78
N VAL A 196 -3.35 -17.23 11.05
CA VAL A 196 -4.13 -18.19 10.26
C VAL A 196 -5.62 -17.94 10.49
N ALA A 197 -6.02 -17.77 11.76
CA ALA A 197 -7.40 -17.43 12.11
C ALA A 197 -7.83 -16.09 11.52
N LEU A 198 -6.98 -15.06 11.59
CA LEU A 198 -7.26 -13.74 11.01
C LEU A 198 -7.45 -13.79 9.49
N ILE A 199 -6.65 -14.60 8.80
CA ILE A 199 -6.76 -14.80 7.35
C ILE A 199 -8.06 -15.52 6.99
N ASP A 200 -8.42 -16.55 7.75
CA ASP A 200 -9.68 -17.28 7.54
C ASP A 200 -10.90 -16.39 7.80
N GLU A 201 -10.88 -15.59 8.87
CA GLU A 201 -11.93 -14.65 9.22
C GLU A 201 -12.13 -13.56 8.16
N GLU A 202 -11.04 -12.98 7.64
CA GLU A 202 -11.12 -11.98 6.57
C GLU A 202 -11.74 -12.60 5.31
N LEU A 203 -11.33 -13.80 4.90
CA LEU A 203 -11.91 -14.47 3.72
C LEU A 203 -13.37 -14.88 3.96
N GLN A 204 -13.68 -15.42 5.14
CA GLN A 204 -15.04 -15.82 5.50
C GLN A 204 -16.00 -14.63 5.50
N THR A 205 -15.57 -13.50 6.09
CA THR A 205 -16.34 -12.26 6.10
C THR A 205 -16.66 -11.82 4.67
N ASN A 206 -15.78 -12.09 3.72
CA ASN A 206 -15.90 -11.75 2.30
C ASN A 206 -16.51 -12.85 1.41
N GLY A 207 -17.29 -13.78 1.97
CA GLY A 207 -18.14 -14.70 1.22
C GLY A 207 -17.51 -16.06 0.90
N PHE A 208 -16.28 -16.31 1.34
CA PHE A 208 -15.67 -17.64 1.27
C PHE A 208 -16.19 -18.55 2.42
N PRO A 209 -16.19 -19.88 2.25
CA PRO A 209 -16.62 -20.80 3.31
C PRO A 209 -15.65 -20.79 4.50
N ALA A 210 -16.13 -21.20 5.69
CA ALA A 210 -15.27 -21.36 6.87
C ALA A 210 -14.14 -22.38 6.62
N ASN A 211 -12.94 -22.16 7.15
CA ASN A 211 -11.71 -22.91 6.88
C ASN A 211 -11.14 -22.77 5.46
N PHE A 212 -11.71 -21.90 4.62
CA PHE A 212 -11.17 -21.63 3.28
C PHE A 212 -9.76 -21.04 3.35
N GLY A 213 -9.50 -20.08 4.24
CA GLY A 213 -8.19 -19.48 4.44
C GLY A 213 -7.17 -20.50 4.93
N HIS A 214 -7.55 -21.40 5.83
CA HIS A 214 -6.69 -22.51 6.26
C HIS A 214 -6.27 -23.41 5.09
N ALA A 215 -7.22 -23.80 4.22
CA ALA A 215 -6.93 -24.63 3.06
C ALA A 215 -6.11 -23.87 2.01
N ALA A 216 -6.42 -22.60 1.77
CA ALA A 216 -5.70 -21.74 0.83
C ALA A 216 -4.23 -21.53 1.25
N LEU A 217 -3.97 -21.31 2.55
CA LEU A 217 -2.62 -21.24 3.11
C LEU A 217 -1.82 -22.53 2.88
N ARG A 218 -2.44 -23.69 3.12
CA ARG A 218 -1.79 -24.99 2.91
C ARG A 218 -1.49 -25.27 1.44
N ALA A 219 -2.37 -24.84 0.54
CA ALA A 219 -2.23 -25.06 -0.90
C ALA A 219 -1.33 -24.03 -1.59
N GLY A 220 -0.90 -22.97 -0.91
CA GLY A 220 -0.09 -21.90 -1.50
C GLY A 220 -0.90 -20.87 -2.31
N GLY A 221 -2.23 -20.83 -2.14
CA GLY A 221 -3.13 -20.03 -2.96
C GLY A 221 -3.28 -18.56 -2.55
N LEU A 222 -2.47 -18.09 -1.59
CA LEU A 222 -2.59 -16.74 -1.02
C LEU A 222 -1.37 -15.84 -1.27
N LEU A 223 -1.68 -14.55 -1.41
CA LEU A 223 -0.76 -13.44 -1.27
C LEU A 223 -1.08 -12.71 0.04
N VAL A 224 -0.26 -12.88 1.06
CA VAL A 224 -0.48 -12.26 2.38
C VAL A 224 0.25 -10.91 2.41
N LEU A 225 -0.52 -9.84 2.58
CA LEU A 225 -0.03 -8.46 2.62
C LEU A 225 -0.13 -7.96 4.08
N LEU A 226 1.01 -7.71 4.71
CA LEU A 226 1.09 -7.29 6.12
C LEU A 226 1.59 -5.84 6.16
N ASP A 227 0.69 -4.92 6.46
CA ASP A 227 0.98 -3.49 6.38
C ASP A 227 1.30 -2.89 7.75
N GLY A 228 2.43 -2.16 7.84
CA GLY A 228 2.76 -1.31 8.97
C GLY A 228 3.33 -2.07 10.18
N LEU A 229 4.39 -2.85 10.01
CA LEU A 229 5.06 -3.52 11.14
C LEU A 229 5.57 -2.53 12.19
N ASP A 230 6.01 -1.34 11.74
CA ASP A 230 6.44 -0.25 12.63
C ASP A 230 5.31 0.38 13.46
N GLU A 231 4.04 0.06 13.14
CA GLU A 231 2.86 0.55 13.84
C GLU A 231 2.36 -0.44 14.92
N VAL A 232 3.03 -1.58 15.07
CA VAL A 232 2.76 -2.54 16.14
C VAL A 232 3.28 -1.99 17.46
N SER A 233 2.49 -2.13 18.53
CA SER A 233 2.90 -1.69 19.86
C SER A 233 4.12 -2.46 20.34
N THR A 234 5.02 -1.78 21.06
CA THR A 234 6.34 -2.35 21.44
C THR A 234 6.21 -3.64 22.25
N ASP A 235 5.19 -3.74 23.11
CA ASP A 235 4.88 -4.92 23.93
C ASP A 235 4.44 -6.14 23.13
N LYS A 236 3.98 -5.96 21.87
CA LYS A 236 3.49 -7.03 20.99
C LYS A 236 4.37 -7.29 19.79
N LEU A 237 5.43 -6.51 19.62
CA LEU A 237 6.27 -6.56 18.44
C LEU A 237 6.92 -7.94 18.27
N ASP A 238 7.50 -8.48 19.34
CA ASP A 238 8.19 -9.77 19.29
C ASP A 238 7.22 -10.92 18.99
N ASP A 239 6.05 -10.93 19.65
CA ASP A 239 4.99 -11.91 19.39
C ASP A 239 4.47 -11.83 17.94
N THR A 240 4.34 -10.61 17.42
CA THR A 240 3.94 -10.36 16.03
C THR A 240 4.99 -10.91 15.07
N ILE A 241 6.28 -10.60 15.28
CA ILE A 241 7.38 -11.10 14.45
C ILE A 241 7.44 -12.63 14.49
N GLN A 242 7.31 -13.23 15.68
CA GLN A 242 7.29 -14.68 15.84
C GLN A 242 6.10 -15.33 15.14
N GLY A 243 4.90 -14.74 15.25
CA GLY A 243 3.71 -15.20 14.55
C GLY A 243 3.86 -15.16 13.04
N ILE A 244 4.44 -14.07 12.50
CA ILE A 244 4.73 -13.95 11.06
C ILE A 244 5.76 -14.99 10.61
N ARG A 245 6.85 -15.19 11.38
CA ARG A 245 7.86 -16.22 11.07
C ARG A 245 7.22 -17.61 11.04
N LYS A 246 6.43 -17.95 12.06
CA LYS A 246 5.70 -19.22 12.13
C LYS A 246 4.76 -19.41 10.93
N LEU A 247 4.01 -18.36 10.55
CA LEU A 247 3.13 -18.39 9.39
C LEU A 247 3.90 -18.71 8.10
N VAL A 248 5.03 -18.03 7.86
CA VAL A 248 5.87 -18.19 6.67
C VAL A 248 6.59 -19.55 6.65
N ASP A 249 6.97 -20.07 7.82
CA ASP A 249 7.58 -21.40 7.95
C ASP A 249 6.58 -22.52 7.72
N GLN A 250 5.32 -22.34 8.15
CA GLN A 250 4.25 -23.32 7.97
C GLN A 250 3.66 -23.31 6.54
N HIS A 251 3.68 -22.16 5.87
CA HIS A 251 3.06 -21.96 4.56
C HIS A 251 4.01 -21.32 3.54
N PRO A 252 5.19 -21.92 3.28
CA PRO A 252 6.23 -21.30 2.44
C PRO A 252 5.84 -21.20 0.96
N GLU A 253 4.78 -21.90 0.53
CA GLU A 253 4.32 -21.85 -0.85
C GLU A 253 3.57 -20.55 -1.18
N CYS A 254 2.96 -19.91 -0.16
CA CYS A 254 2.30 -18.61 -0.30
C CYS A 254 3.30 -17.48 -0.59
N ARG A 255 2.76 -16.35 -1.08
CA ARG A 255 3.53 -15.12 -1.27
C ARG A 255 3.26 -14.17 -0.11
N TYR A 256 4.28 -13.43 0.33
CA TYR A 256 4.22 -12.54 1.49
C TYR A 256 4.87 -11.21 1.15
N ILE A 257 4.17 -10.12 1.44
CA ILE A 257 4.72 -8.77 1.34
C ILE A 257 4.47 -8.07 2.68
N ILE A 258 5.55 -7.70 3.36
CA ILE A 258 5.51 -6.96 4.62
C ILE A 258 5.92 -5.52 4.32
N SER A 259 5.27 -4.54 4.94
CA SER A 259 5.70 -3.14 4.88
C SER A 259 6.21 -2.67 6.24
N CYS A 260 7.33 -1.94 6.26
CA CYS A 260 7.82 -1.28 7.46
C CYS A 260 8.64 -0.02 7.18
N ARG A 261 8.72 0.90 8.14
CA ARG A 261 9.62 2.06 8.03
C ARG A 261 11.09 1.63 8.03
N THR A 262 11.89 2.30 7.20
CA THR A 262 13.35 2.08 7.15
C THR A 262 14.02 2.27 8.50
N ALA A 263 13.62 3.28 9.28
CA ALA A 263 14.18 3.54 10.62
C ALA A 263 13.85 2.45 11.66
N PHE A 264 12.83 1.62 11.39
CA PHE A 264 12.39 0.54 12.26
C PHE A 264 13.01 -0.82 11.87
N TYR A 265 13.68 -0.89 10.72
CA TYR A 265 14.23 -2.11 10.19
C TYR A 265 15.40 -2.63 11.03
N LYS A 266 15.29 -3.88 11.50
CA LYS A 266 16.35 -4.60 12.23
C LYS A 266 16.60 -6.01 11.67
N ASP A 267 16.42 -6.19 10.36
CA ASP A 267 16.59 -7.50 9.68
C ASP A 267 15.79 -8.64 10.35
N TYR A 268 14.53 -8.37 10.70
CA TYR A 268 13.68 -9.33 11.42
C TYR A 268 13.35 -10.59 10.60
N PHE A 269 13.47 -10.55 9.28
CA PHE A 269 13.02 -11.61 8.39
C PHE A 269 14.08 -11.99 7.35
N THR A 270 15.03 -12.84 7.75
CA THR A 270 16.18 -13.23 6.90
C THR A 270 15.82 -13.94 5.59
N ARG A 271 14.64 -14.57 5.52
CA ARG A 271 14.12 -15.23 4.29
C ARG A 271 13.55 -14.23 3.27
N PHE A 272 13.32 -12.98 3.69
CA PHE A 272 12.68 -11.97 2.86
C PHE A 272 13.73 -11.23 2.02
N LYS A 273 13.39 -10.94 0.77
CA LYS A 273 14.14 -9.98 -0.03
C LYS A 273 13.70 -8.59 0.38
N ASP A 274 14.60 -7.85 1.00
CA ASP A 274 14.36 -6.46 1.32
C ASP A 274 14.41 -5.59 0.07
N VAL A 275 13.46 -4.67 -0.05
CA VAL A 275 13.39 -3.68 -1.10
C VAL A 275 13.04 -2.34 -0.48
N LEU A 276 13.67 -1.26 -0.95
CA LEU A 276 13.42 0.09 -0.47
C LEU A 276 12.68 0.89 -1.54
N LEU A 277 11.53 1.46 -1.18
CA LEU A 277 10.85 2.44 -2.01
C LEU A 277 11.70 3.70 -2.14
N THR A 278 11.95 4.11 -3.37
CA THR A 278 12.70 5.33 -3.67
C THR A 278 11.79 6.55 -3.72
N ASP A 279 12.41 7.71 -3.60
CA ASP A 279 11.75 8.98 -3.91
C ASP A 279 11.24 9.00 -5.35
N PHE A 280 10.22 9.82 -5.60
CA PHE A 280 9.68 10.06 -6.92
C PHE A 280 10.68 10.79 -7.81
N THR A 281 10.79 10.30 -9.04
CA THR A 281 11.40 11.00 -10.17
C THR A 281 10.51 12.15 -10.64
N ASP A 282 11.08 13.07 -11.42
CA ASP A 282 10.32 14.20 -12.00
C ASP A 282 9.13 13.69 -12.84
N ASP A 283 9.31 12.61 -13.60
CA ASP A 283 8.22 11.96 -14.35
C ASP A 283 7.12 11.42 -13.43
N GLN A 284 7.47 10.82 -12.29
CA GLN A 284 6.48 10.35 -11.31
C GLN A 284 5.73 11.51 -10.65
N ILE A 285 6.42 12.63 -10.36
CA ILE A 285 5.78 13.83 -9.83
C ILE A 285 4.79 14.39 -10.84
N GLN A 286 5.20 14.53 -12.11
CA GLN A 286 4.34 14.99 -13.19
C GLN A 286 3.11 14.08 -13.35
N ASN A 287 3.31 12.76 -13.40
CA ASN A 287 2.22 11.79 -13.52
C ASN A 287 1.24 11.90 -12.35
N LEU A 288 1.72 12.08 -11.11
CA LEU A 288 0.84 12.28 -9.96
C LEU A 288 0.01 13.56 -10.10
N ILE A 289 0.62 14.65 -10.54
CA ILE A 289 -0.06 15.94 -10.75
C ILE A 289 -1.16 15.80 -11.82
N GLU A 290 -0.83 15.18 -12.95
CA GLU A 290 -1.78 14.94 -14.05
C GLU A 290 -2.95 14.06 -13.62
N ASN A 291 -2.67 12.99 -12.87
CA ASN A 291 -3.70 12.10 -12.36
C ASN A 291 -4.58 12.77 -11.28
N TRP A 292 -4.00 13.69 -10.50
CA TRP A 292 -4.74 14.45 -9.49
C TRP A 292 -5.71 15.45 -10.15
N PHE A 293 -5.21 16.26 -11.08
CA PHE A 293 -5.96 17.33 -11.77
C PHE A 293 -6.59 16.81 -13.07
N ARG A 294 -7.48 15.84 -12.93
CA ARG A 294 -8.07 15.09 -14.06
C ARG A 294 -9.51 15.47 -14.40
N SER A 295 -10.14 16.34 -13.63
CA SER A 295 -11.53 16.74 -13.91
C SER A 295 -11.62 17.51 -15.22
N ASP A 296 -12.78 17.53 -15.86
CA ASP A 296 -12.94 18.26 -17.14
C ASP A 296 -12.60 19.74 -16.98
N ARG A 297 -12.97 20.33 -15.83
CA ARG A 297 -12.58 21.71 -15.48
C ARG A 297 -11.06 21.88 -15.36
N ASP A 298 -10.36 20.95 -14.72
CA ASP A 298 -8.90 21.02 -14.60
C ASP A 298 -8.21 20.95 -15.97
N ARG A 299 -8.75 20.13 -16.88
CA ARG A 299 -8.26 20.00 -18.26
C ARG A 299 -8.49 21.28 -19.06
N GLU A 300 -9.69 21.86 -18.97
CA GLU A 300 -10.01 23.15 -19.61
C GLU A 300 -9.06 24.27 -19.14
N LEU A 301 -8.73 24.28 -17.85
CA LEU A 301 -7.86 25.28 -17.24
C LEU A 301 -6.36 24.93 -17.34
N ASN A 302 -6.00 23.77 -17.91
CA ASN A 302 -4.63 23.25 -17.95
C ASN A 302 -3.92 23.30 -16.58
N THR A 303 -4.65 22.98 -15.50
CA THR A 303 -4.16 23.14 -14.12
C THR A 303 -2.93 22.27 -13.84
N ALA A 304 -2.94 21.01 -14.29
CA ALA A 304 -1.81 20.09 -14.16
C ALA A 304 -0.54 20.64 -14.84
N THR A 305 -0.66 21.04 -16.09
CA THR A 305 0.43 21.59 -16.90
C THR A 305 0.99 22.86 -16.26
N THR A 306 0.12 23.76 -15.82
CA THR A 306 0.51 25.03 -15.17
C THR A 306 1.29 24.77 -13.89
N LEU A 307 0.83 23.86 -13.03
CA LEU A 307 1.55 23.48 -11.81
C LEU A 307 2.92 22.87 -12.13
N TRP A 308 2.97 21.96 -13.11
CA TRP A 308 4.23 21.32 -13.50
C TRP A 308 5.24 22.32 -14.08
N ASP A 309 4.78 23.25 -14.92
CA ASP A 309 5.62 24.33 -15.46
C ASP A 309 6.17 25.24 -14.36
N LEU A 310 5.37 25.57 -13.35
CA LEU A 310 5.85 26.31 -12.18
C LEU A 310 6.93 25.53 -11.41
N LEU A 311 6.77 24.23 -11.21
CA LEU A 311 7.75 23.41 -10.48
C LEU A 311 9.07 23.21 -11.24
N LYS A 312 9.06 23.36 -12.57
CA LYS A 312 10.28 23.33 -13.39
C LYS A 312 11.10 24.61 -13.29
N ASP A 313 10.51 25.75 -12.88
CA ASP A 313 11.26 26.98 -12.66
C ASP A 313 12.30 26.77 -11.55
N PRO A 314 13.60 27.06 -11.77
CA PRO A 314 14.64 26.95 -10.75
C PRO A 314 14.32 27.67 -9.44
N LYS A 315 13.50 28.72 -9.46
CA LYS A 315 13.04 29.43 -8.24
C LYS A 315 12.21 28.54 -7.32
N HIS A 316 11.57 27.50 -7.87
CA HIS A 316 10.73 26.54 -7.15
C HIS A 316 11.41 25.18 -6.94
N GLN A 317 12.74 25.09 -7.14
CA GLN A 317 13.50 23.86 -6.93
C GLN A 317 13.27 23.27 -5.54
N ALA A 318 13.28 24.09 -4.49
CA ALA A 318 13.03 23.63 -3.12
C ALA A 318 11.64 22.98 -2.97
N THR A 319 10.60 23.57 -3.58
CA THR A 319 9.24 23.04 -3.61
C THR A 319 9.17 21.73 -4.41
N ARG A 320 9.84 21.65 -5.56
CA ARG A 320 9.94 20.41 -6.35
C ARG A 320 10.59 19.29 -5.56
N GLU A 321 11.63 19.59 -4.78
CA GLU A 321 12.25 18.60 -3.89
C GLU A 321 11.33 18.13 -2.75
N LEU A 322 10.33 18.93 -2.35
CA LEU A 322 9.30 18.46 -1.41
C LEU A 322 8.42 17.39 -2.06
N ALA A 323 8.08 17.54 -3.35
CA ALA A 323 7.23 16.61 -4.08
C ALA A 323 7.88 15.25 -4.37
N ARG A 324 9.16 15.06 -4.02
CA ARG A 324 9.86 13.77 -4.09
C ARG A 324 9.19 12.67 -3.25
N THR A 325 8.48 13.02 -2.17
CA THR A 325 7.74 12.05 -1.36
C THR A 325 6.25 12.05 -1.76
N PRO A 326 5.62 10.90 -2.03
CA PRO A 326 4.22 10.82 -2.49
C PRO A 326 3.23 11.61 -1.62
N LEU A 327 3.36 11.53 -0.30
CA LEU A 327 2.53 12.28 0.64
C LEU A 327 2.68 13.80 0.47
N LEU A 328 3.90 14.29 0.30
CA LEU A 328 4.17 15.71 0.13
C LEU A 328 3.75 16.21 -1.25
N ALA A 329 3.93 15.41 -2.30
CA ALA A 329 3.38 15.71 -3.63
C ALA A 329 1.86 15.86 -3.58
N THR A 330 1.21 14.97 -2.84
CA THR A 330 -0.24 15.01 -2.61
C THR A 330 -0.66 16.29 -1.89
N PHE A 331 0.05 16.68 -0.82
CA PHE A 331 -0.22 17.94 -0.12
C PHE A 331 0.06 19.16 -0.99
N LEU A 332 1.05 19.09 -1.87
CA LEU A 332 1.34 20.15 -2.81
C LEU A 332 0.18 20.36 -3.79
N CYS A 333 -0.36 19.28 -4.37
CA CYS A 333 -1.56 19.33 -5.21
C CYS A 333 -2.76 19.89 -4.45
N LEU A 334 -2.97 19.47 -3.18
CA LEU A 334 -4.03 19.98 -2.32
C LEU A 334 -3.91 21.49 -2.09
N VAL A 335 -2.74 21.97 -1.66
CA VAL A 335 -2.49 23.39 -1.38
C VAL A 335 -2.60 24.23 -2.65
N TYR A 336 -2.06 23.76 -3.77
CA TYR A 336 -2.15 24.45 -5.04
C TYR A 336 -3.60 24.56 -5.53
N ASN A 337 -4.38 23.47 -5.43
CA ASN A 337 -5.79 23.47 -5.79
C ASN A 337 -6.60 24.52 -4.98
N ASP A 338 -6.29 24.67 -3.70
CA ASP A 338 -7.02 25.56 -2.80
C ASP A 338 -6.57 27.03 -2.88
N ARG A 339 -5.26 27.27 -3.00
CA ARG A 339 -4.66 28.60 -2.83
C ARG A 339 -3.95 29.16 -4.05
N GLN A 340 -3.76 28.36 -5.10
CA GLN A 340 -3.00 28.71 -6.31
C GLN A 340 -1.59 29.26 -5.99
N LYS A 341 -0.98 28.78 -4.89
CA LYS A 341 0.34 29.18 -4.40
C LYS A 341 1.20 27.95 -4.13
N LEU A 342 2.50 28.08 -4.38
CA LEU A 342 3.50 27.08 -4.00
C LEU A 342 4.08 27.40 -2.61
N PRO A 343 4.12 26.41 -1.69
CA PRO A 343 4.80 26.56 -0.41
C PRO A 343 6.31 26.65 -0.64
N THR A 344 6.99 27.43 0.20
CA THR A 344 8.44 27.65 0.10
C THR A 344 9.25 26.61 0.87
N ASN A 345 8.64 25.96 1.86
CA ASN A 345 9.29 24.97 2.73
C ASN A 345 8.29 23.93 3.26
N ARG A 346 8.83 22.86 3.88
CA ARG A 346 8.03 21.75 4.44
C ARG A 346 7.03 22.21 5.49
N ALA A 347 7.43 23.09 6.40
CA ALA A 347 6.58 23.54 7.49
C ALA A 347 5.37 24.34 6.97
N GLU A 348 5.59 25.23 5.98
CA GLU A 348 4.52 25.94 5.29
C GLU A 348 3.57 24.97 4.58
N LEU A 349 4.10 23.97 3.87
CA LEU A 349 3.30 22.96 3.19
C LEU A 349 2.42 22.17 4.17
N TYR A 350 2.98 21.67 5.28
CA TYR A 350 2.22 20.97 6.30
C TYR A 350 1.15 21.86 6.94
N GLY A 351 1.52 23.09 7.34
CA GLY A 351 0.59 24.03 7.98
C GLY A 351 -0.56 24.44 7.06
N ASP A 352 -0.29 24.64 5.77
CA ASP A 352 -1.31 24.98 4.79
C ASP A 352 -2.21 23.79 4.48
N ALA A 353 -1.63 22.60 4.26
CA ALA A 353 -2.40 21.38 4.09
C ALA A 353 -3.31 21.14 5.29
N LEU A 354 -2.78 21.11 6.52
CA LEU A 354 -3.56 20.87 7.74
C LEU A 354 -4.72 21.85 7.90
N ARG A 355 -4.52 23.15 7.63
CA ARG A 355 -5.60 24.14 7.65
C ARG A 355 -6.71 23.80 6.67
N ILE A 356 -6.35 23.52 5.41
CA ILE A 356 -7.32 23.13 4.36
C ILE A 356 -8.09 21.87 4.80
N LEU A 357 -7.41 20.90 5.40
CA LEU A 357 -8.03 19.66 5.85
C LEU A 357 -9.03 19.87 6.99
N LEU A 358 -8.67 20.68 7.99
CA LEU A 358 -9.55 21.02 9.12
C LEU A 358 -10.77 21.83 8.67
N GLU A 359 -10.57 22.79 7.75
CA GLU A 359 -11.65 23.60 7.18
C GLU A 359 -12.66 22.73 6.44
N ARG A 360 -12.18 21.83 5.57
CA ARG A 360 -13.05 20.92 4.81
C ARG A 360 -13.72 19.86 5.70
N TRP A 361 -13.02 19.35 6.71
CA TRP A 361 -13.61 18.43 7.69
C TRP A 361 -14.74 19.09 8.48
N THR A 362 -14.53 20.30 8.97
CA THR A 362 -15.58 21.08 9.67
C THR A 362 -16.78 21.34 8.75
N ALA A 363 -16.54 21.68 7.48
CA ALA A 363 -17.61 21.86 6.51
C ALA A 363 -18.44 20.57 6.32
N SER A 364 -17.79 19.41 6.26
CA SER A 364 -18.49 18.12 6.12
C SER A 364 -19.38 17.80 7.33
N LYS A 365 -18.95 18.11 8.56
CA LYS A 365 -19.75 17.91 9.78
C LYS A 365 -21.05 18.71 9.78
N ARG A 366 -21.01 19.93 9.25
CA ARG A 366 -22.19 20.79 9.12
C ARG A 366 -23.23 20.19 8.17
N VAL A 367 -22.78 19.57 7.08
CA VAL A 367 -23.66 18.88 6.13
C VAL A 367 -24.34 17.68 6.78
N HIS A 368 -23.67 17.01 7.72
CA HIS A 368 -24.20 15.85 8.44
C HIS A 368 -24.98 16.19 9.73
N GLY A 369 -25.18 17.48 10.03
CA GLY A 369 -25.92 17.92 11.22
C GLY A 369 -25.23 17.60 12.56
N GLU A 370 -23.92 17.30 12.53
CA GLU A 370 -23.17 17.03 13.75
C GLU A 370 -22.92 18.35 14.52
N PRO A 371 -22.98 18.33 15.87
CA PRO A 371 -22.72 19.52 16.66
C PRO A 371 -21.27 19.98 16.47
N VAL A 372 -21.09 21.15 15.86
CA VAL A 372 -19.82 21.85 15.84
C VAL A 372 -19.63 22.47 17.23
N PHE A 373 -18.62 22.00 17.97
CA PHE A 373 -18.34 22.50 19.32
C PHE A 373 -18.16 24.04 19.29
N PRO A 374 -19.07 24.82 19.91
CA PRO A 374 -19.00 26.28 19.89
C PRO A 374 -17.80 26.73 20.72
N GLY A 375 -16.68 26.97 20.04
CA GLY A 375 -15.40 27.35 20.66
C GLY A 375 -14.19 26.56 20.14
N LEU A 376 -14.38 25.49 19.38
CA LEU A 376 -13.29 24.78 18.72
C LEU A 376 -12.98 25.46 17.37
N THR A 377 -12.11 26.47 17.39
CA THR A 377 -11.62 27.11 16.17
C THR A 377 -10.52 26.27 15.54
N ILE A 378 -10.29 26.40 14.23
CA ILE A 378 -9.18 25.75 13.52
C ILE A 378 -7.84 25.99 14.23
N LYS A 379 -7.64 27.20 14.77
CA LYS A 379 -6.44 27.52 15.56
C LYS A 379 -6.31 26.63 16.81
N ARG A 380 -7.41 26.35 17.51
CA ARG A 380 -7.41 25.46 18.68
C ARG A 380 -7.23 24.00 18.27
N GLU A 381 -7.83 23.57 17.16
CA GLU A 381 -7.63 22.21 16.63
C GLU A 381 -6.17 21.97 16.26
N LEU A 382 -5.51 22.94 15.62
CA LEU A 382 -4.08 22.88 15.34
C LEU A 382 -3.24 22.79 16.62
N LEU A 383 -3.54 23.60 17.64
CA LEU A 383 -2.84 23.52 18.93
C LEU A 383 -3.01 22.15 19.60
N MET A 384 -4.21 21.57 19.54
CA MET A 384 -4.45 20.23 20.09
C MET A 384 -3.71 19.14 19.29
N LEU A 385 -3.66 19.26 17.96
CA LEU A 385 -2.88 18.35 17.12
C LEU A 385 -1.39 18.46 17.41
N GLU A 386 -0.87 19.68 17.61
CA GLU A 386 0.51 19.93 18.03
C GLU A 386 0.80 19.29 19.40
N GLU A 387 -0.10 19.43 20.38
CA GLU A 387 0.03 18.82 21.71
C GLU A 387 0.06 17.27 21.65
N ILE A 388 -0.74 16.66 20.78
CA ILE A 388 -0.75 15.21 20.56
C ILE A 388 0.50 14.75 19.81
N ALA A 389 0.95 15.51 18.81
CA ALA A 389 2.07 15.15 17.94
C ALA A 389 3.44 15.37 18.61
N GLY A 390 3.58 16.35 19.50
CA GLY A 390 4.83 16.70 20.18
C GLY A 390 5.54 15.50 20.83
N PRO A 391 4.87 14.72 21.70
CA PRO A 391 5.47 13.56 22.35
C PRO A 391 5.95 12.46 21.38
N ALA A 392 5.42 12.40 20.17
CA ALA A 392 5.84 11.44 19.13
C ALA A 392 7.10 11.91 18.37
N TYR A 393 7.51 13.17 18.51
CA TYR A 393 8.72 13.72 17.91
C TYR A 393 9.91 13.72 18.88
N GLU A 394 9.65 13.73 20.19
CA GLU A 394 10.68 13.69 21.24
C GLU A 394 11.19 12.28 21.58
N ARG A 395 10.60 11.23 21.00
CA ARG A 395 11.01 9.82 21.13
C ARG A 395 11.63 9.32 19.82
#